data_AF-A0A957LTT2-F1
#
_entry.id   AF-A0A957LTT2-F1
#
_cell.length_a   1.000
_cell.length_b   1.000
_cell.length_c   1.000
_cell.angle_alpha   90.00
_cell.angle_beta   90.00
_cell.angle_gamma   90.00
#
_symmetry.space_group_name_H-M   'P 1'
#
loop_
_entity.id
_entity.type
_entity.pdbx_description
1 polymer ?
#
loop_
_entity_poly.entity_id
_entity_poly.type
_entity_poly.pdbx_seq_one_letter_code
_entity_poly.pdbx_strand_id
1 'polypeptide(L)'
;RFVDVAMPGPGGFSPIFFLIVLTGYVYGGRFGFLMGVLTLVVSSLFTGTIGPWLPYQMVTAGWIGLTAPLCRPLVRAVDGAGRWPEVVILAVFGGVWGLLYGAIMNIWFWPFVSGTPDQYWAPGTAFVETLRRYALFYAATSLVWDVMRLVGNSALIVAFALPTLRVLRRFQARFDFVYQPWERSVARLRPTPAQQPLPVPALDPFTDHGD
;
A
#
# COMPACT_ATOMS: atom_id res chain seq x y z
N ARG A 1 2.27 9.93 -14.70
CA ARG A 1 2.15 11.38 -14.99
C ARG A 1 3.03 11.85 -16.13
N PHE A 2 4.35 11.62 -16.14
CA PHE A 2 5.15 11.95 -17.34
C PHE A 2 4.66 11.21 -18.60
N VAL A 3 4.35 9.91 -18.48
CA VAL A 3 3.75 9.12 -19.57
C VAL A 3 2.39 9.68 -20.00
N ASP A 4 1.57 10.13 -19.05
CA ASP A 4 0.23 10.69 -19.30
C ASP A 4 0.28 12.07 -20.00
N VAL A 5 1.42 12.77 -19.93
CA VAL A 5 1.69 14.04 -20.62
C VAL A 5 2.29 13.80 -22.01
N ALA A 6 3.09 12.76 -22.18
CA ALA A 6 3.71 12.38 -23.46
C ALA A 6 2.76 11.61 -24.40
N MET A 7 1.84 10.84 -23.83
CA MET A 7 0.71 10.22 -24.51
C MET A 7 -0.52 10.44 -23.63
N PRO A 8 -1.49 11.28 -24.04
CA PRO A 8 -2.76 11.38 -23.32
C PRO A 8 -3.47 10.03 -23.44
N GLY A 9 -3.17 9.12 -22.51
CA GLY A 9 -3.88 7.86 -22.40
C GLY A 9 -5.36 8.18 -22.16
N PRO A 10 -6.29 7.42 -22.75
CA PRO A 10 -7.71 7.73 -22.65
C PRO A 10 -8.13 7.75 -21.16
N GLY A 11 -8.46 8.92 -20.62
CA GLY A 11 -9.25 9.04 -19.38
C GLY A 11 -8.52 9.12 -18.04
N GLY A 12 -7.27 9.57 -17.99
CA GLY A 12 -6.60 9.78 -16.68
C GLY A 12 -6.27 8.47 -15.96
N PHE A 13 -6.13 7.38 -16.72
CA PHE A 13 -5.41 6.20 -16.29
C PHE A 13 -3.98 6.60 -15.95
N SER A 14 -3.51 6.28 -14.74
CA SER A 14 -2.11 6.54 -14.34
C SER A 14 -1.51 5.30 -13.70
N PRO A 15 -0.45 4.71 -14.30
CA PRO A 15 0.23 3.52 -13.76
C PRO A 15 0.78 3.70 -12.33
N ILE A 16 0.88 4.95 -11.87
CA ILE A 16 1.32 5.29 -10.52
C ILE A 16 0.39 4.69 -9.45
N PHE A 17 -0.93 4.63 -9.71
CA PHE A 17 -1.88 4.07 -8.74
C PHE A 17 -1.62 2.60 -8.44
N PHE A 18 -1.23 1.83 -9.45
CA PHE A 18 -0.84 0.42 -9.28
C PHE A 18 0.30 0.28 -8.28
N LEU A 19 1.36 1.09 -8.41
CA LEU A 19 2.49 1.03 -7.48
C LEU A 19 2.08 1.46 -6.06
N ILE A 20 1.27 2.51 -5.93
CA ILE A 20 0.77 2.97 -4.62
C ILE A 20 -0.03 1.87 -3.92
N VAL A 21 -0.96 1.22 -4.63
CA VAL A 21 -1.78 0.13 -4.09
C VAL A 21 -0.91 -1.04 -3.64
N LEU A 22 0.00 -1.52 -4.49
CA LEU A 22 0.83 -2.68 -4.15
C LEU A 22 1.82 -2.40 -3.02
N THR A 23 2.46 -1.23 -3.03
CA THR A 23 3.42 -0.85 -1.98
C THR A 23 2.72 -0.60 -0.65
N GLY A 24 1.56 0.07 -0.64
CA GLY A 24 0.72 0.19 0.56
C GLY A 24 0.24 -1.17 1.06
N TYR A 25 -0.16 -2.05 0.15
CA TYR A 25 -0.59 -3.42 0.49
C TYR A 25 0.55 -4.25 1.10
N VAL A 26 1.81 -4.10 0.67
CA VAL A 26 2.95 -4.88 1.19
C VAL A 26 3.57 -4.25 2.44
N TYR A 27 3.86 -2.95 2.42
CA TYR A 27 4.59 -2.26 3.49
C TYR A 27 3.68 -1.60 4.55
N GLY A 28 2.37 -1.55 4.32
CA GLY A 28 1.38 -1.02 5.25
C GLY A 28 0.90 0.39 4.90
N GLY A 29 -0.14 0.85 5.60
CA GLY A 29 -0.91 2.04 5.22
C GLY A 29 -0.13 3.35 5.35
N ARG A 30 0.72 3.48 6.38
CA ARG A 30 1.58 4.68 6.55
C ARG A 30 2.54 4.84 5.38
N PHE A 31 3.17 3.73 4.96
CA PHE A 31 4.07 3.73 3.81
C PHE A 31 3.31 4.01 2.51
N GLY A 32 2.15 3.37 2.32
CA GLY A 32 1.29 3.61 1.16
C GLY A 32 0.83 5.07 1.04
N PHE A 33 0.46 5.69 2.16
CA PHE A 33 0.09 7.12 2.20
C PHE A 33 1.24 8.01 1.76
N LEU A 34 2.42 7.83 2.37
CA LEU A 34 3.62 8.59 2.02
C LEU A 34 4.02 8.37 0.56
N MET A 35 3.98 7.14 0.07
CA MET A 35 4.23 6.82 -1.33
C MET A 35 3.29 7.56 -2.27
N GLY A 36 1.98 7.60 -1.97
CA GLY A 36 1.00 8.31 -2.78
C GLY A 36 1.25 9.81 -2.84
N VAL A 37 1.47 10.44 -1.68
CA VAL A 37 1.73 11.88 -1.57
C VAL A 37 3.05 12.24 -2.26
N LEU A 38 4.14 11.56 -1.93
CA LEU A 38 5.49 11.87 -2.44
C LEU A 38 5.58 11.65 -3.94
N THR A 39 4.98 10.57 -4.47
CA THR A 39 5.03 10.31 -5.92
C THR A 39 4.37 11.43 -6.71
N LEU A 40 3.25 11.96 -6.21
CA LEU A 40 2.57 13.08 -6.86
C LEU A 40 3.30 14.42 -6.69
N VAL A 41 3.87 14.69 -5.52
CA VAL A 41 4.71 15.88 -5.30
C VAL A 41 5.89 15.87 -6.25
N VAL A 42 6.67 14.80 -6.23
CA VAL A 42 7.87 14.66 -7.07
C VAL A 42 7.49 14.80 -8.54
N SER A 43 6.47 14.07 -8.99
CA SER A 43 6.04 14.17 -10.39
C SER A 43 5.60 15.58 -10.78
N SER A 44 4.93 16.30 -9.88
CA SER A 44 4.41 17.65 -10.19
C SER A 44 5.50 18.71 -10.16
N LEU A 45 6.54 18.54 -9.33
CA LEU A 45 7.75 19.36 -9.37
C LEU A 45 8.48 19.22 -10.71
N PHE A 46 8.64 17.98 -11.19
CA PHE A 46 9.29 17.72 -12.49
C PHE A 46 8.46 18.18 -13.69
N THR A 47 7.13 18.05 -13.63
CA THR A 47 6.24 18.46 -14.73
C THR A 47 5.87 19.95 -14.65
N GLY A 48 6.22 20.66 -13.57
CA GLY A 48 5.86 22.06 -13.36
C GLY A 48 4.35 22.30 -13.16
N THR A 49 3.58 21.26 -12.84
CA THR A 49 2.10 21.31 -12.74
C THR A 49 1.64 21.51 -11.29
N ILE A 50 2.09 22.60 -10.67
CA ILE A 50 1.67 22.99 -9.32
C ILE A 50 0.40 23.82 -9.42
N GLY A 51 -0.75 23.14 -9.42
CA GLY A 51 -2.07 23.79 -9.42
C GLY A 51 -2.76 23.72 -8.05
N PRO A 52 -3.81 24.52 -7.80
CA PRO A 52 -4.60 24.47 -6.56
C PRO A 52 -5.25 23.10 -6.30
N TRP A 53 -5.42 22.28 -7.34
CA TRP A 53 -5.94 20.91 -7.25
C TRP A 53 -4.89 19.87 -6.80
N LEU A 54 -3.60 20.20 -6.83
CA LEU A 54 -2.52 19.25 -6.54
C LEU A 54 -2.55 18.72 -5.10
N PRO A 55 -2.72 19.54 -4.04
CA PRO A 55 -2.84 19.04 -2.67
C PRO A 55 -3.96 18.02 -2.52
N TYR A 56 -5.08 18.25 -3.21
CA TYR A 56 -6.21 17.35 -3.18
C TYR A 56 -5.92 16.01 -3.87
N GLN A 57 -5.20 16.03 -5.00
CA GLN A 57 -4.71 14.82 -5.66
C GLN A 57 -3.73 14.05 -4.78
N MET A 58 -2.83 14.75 -4.08
CA MET A 58 -1.85 14.18 -3.15
C MET A 58 -2.55 13.45 -2.00
N VAL A 59 -3.52 14.11 -1.35
CA VAL A 59 -4.28 13.52 -0.24
C VAL A 59 -5.08 12.31 -0.70
N THR A 60 -5.78 12.43 -1.84
CA THR A 60 -6.60 11.33 -2.38
C THR A 60 -5.73 10.13 -2.77
N ALA A 61 -4.59 10.36 -3.42
CA ALA A 61 -3.64 9.29 -3.73
C ALA A 61 -3.01 8.68 -2.47
N GLY A 62 -2.74 9.49 -1.46
CA GLY A 62 -2.32 9.03 -0.14
C GLY A 62 -3.37 8.10 0.48
N TRP A 63 -4.66 8.46 0.42
CA TRP A 63 -5.74 7.61 0.94
C TRP A 63 -5.87 6.27 0.22
N ILE A 64 -5.63 6.22 -1.09
CA ILE A 64 -5.57 4.95 -1.84
C ILE A 64 -4.51 4.02 -1.23
N GLY A 65 -3.29 4.53 -1.01
CA GLY A 65 -2.21 3.75 -0.40
C GLY A 65 -2.45 3.43 1.08
N LEU A 66 -3.09 4.34 1.82
CA LEU A 66 -3.44 4.16 3.24
C LEU A 66 -4.42 3.00 3.44
N THR A 67 -5.38 2.85 2.54
CA THR A 67 -6.46 1.86 2.64
C THR A 67 -6.11 0.53 1.98
N ALA A 68 -5.06 0.46 1.17
CA ALA A 68 -4.61 -0.79 0.53
C ALA A 68 -4.40 -1.99 1.50
N PRO A 69 -3.86 -1.83 2.72
CA PRO A 69 -3.73 -2.94 3.67
C PRO A 69 -5.07 -3.53 4.15
N LEU A 70 -6.19 -2.83 3.98
CA LEU A 70 -7.52 -3.35 4.32
C LEU A 70 -7.90 -4.57 3.46
N CYS A 71 -7.23 -4.76 2.32
CA CYS A 71 -7.39 -5.98 1.50
C CYS A 71 -6.79 -7.23 2.17
N ARG A 72 -5.81 -7.09 3.08
CA ARG A 72 -5.11 -8.22 3.71
C ARG A 72 -6.05 -9.19 4.45
N PRO A 73 -6.98 -8.74 5.32
CA PRO A 73 -7.91 -9.66 5.97
C PRO A 73 -8.81 -10.39 4.96
N LEU A 74 -9.26 -9.72 3.88
CA LEU A 74 -10.05 -10.37 2.83
C LEU A 74 -9.24 -11.44 2.10
N VAL A 75 -8.00 -11.14 1.73
CA VAL A 75 -7.10 -12.10 1.06
C VAL A 75 -6.81 -13.31 1.96
N ARG A 76 -6.67 -13.10 3.28
CA ARG A 76 -6.49 -14.17 4.26
C ARG A 76 -7.75 -15.03 4.42
N ALA A 77 -8.94 -14.42 4.41
CA ALA A 77 -10.20 -15.14 4.54
C ALA A 77 -10.44 -16.13 3.40
N VAL A 78 -9.90 -15.84 2.19
CA VAL A 78 -10.01 -16.70 1.01
C VAL A 78 -8.79 -17.60 0.76
N ASP A 79 -7.85 -17.67 1.71
CA ASP A 79 -6.55 -18.36 1.57
C ASP A 79 -5.84 -18.05 0.22
N GLY A 80 -5.94 -16.78 -0.18
CA GLY A 80 -5.57 -16.32 -1.52
C GLY A 80 -4.13 -15.81 -1.63
N ALA A 81 -3.35 -15.82 -0.55
CA ALA A 81 -2.04 -15.20 -0.50
C ALA A 81 -1.08 -15.82 -1.52
N GLY A 82 -0.55 -14.98 -2.43
CA GLY A 82 0.34 -15.39 -3.51
C GLY A 82 -0.35 -16.10 -4.69
N ARG A 83 -1.69 -16.18 -4.68
CA ARG A 83 -2.51 -16.84 -5.70
C ARG A 83 -3.37 -15.82 -6.47
N TRP A 84 -4.10 -16.30 -7.47
CA TRP A 84 -5.05 -15.50 -8.24
C TRP A 84 -6.10 -14.72 -7.42
N PRO A 85 -6.68 -15.26 -6.33
CA PRO A 85 -7.65 -14.51 -5.53
C PRO A 85 -7.10 -13.22 -4.94
N GLU A 86 -5.81 -13.19 -4.57
CA GLU A 86 -5.14 -11.96 -4.13
C GLU A 86 -5.11 -10.89 -5.22
N VAL A 87 -4.81 -11.31 -6.46
CA VAL A 87 -4.81 -10.41 -7.62
C VAL A 87 -6.20 -9.84 -7.87
N VAL A 88 -7.23 -10.68 -7.81
CA VAL A 88 -8.62 -10.26 -8.04
C VAL A 88 -9.07 -9.24 -6.99
N ILE A 89 -8.79 -9.49 -5.71
CA ILE A 89 -9.14 -8.55 -4.63
C ILE A 89 -8.44 -7.22 -4.84
N LEU A 90 -7.15 -7.23 -5.15
CA LEU A 90 -6.40 -6.00 -5.41
C LEU A 90 -6.87 -5.29 -6.69
N ALA A 91 -7.27 -6.02 -7.72
CA ALA A 91 -7.76 -5.47 -8.98
C ALA A 91 -9.12 -4.79 -8.81
N VAL A 92 -10.02 -5.40 -8.04
CA VAL A 92 -11.30 -4.78 -7.65
C VAL A 92 -11.03 -3.55 -6.79
N PHE A 93 -10.15 -3.66 -5.80
CA PHE A 93 -9.79 -2.52 -4.95
C PHE A 93 -9.23 -1.34 -5.74
N GLY A 94 -8.25 -1.57 -6.61
CA GLY A 94 -7.64 -0.52 -7.45
C GLY A 94 -8.62 0.03 -8.50
N GLY A 95 -9.53 -0.81 -8.99
CA GLY A 95 -10.61 -0.41 -9.89
C GLY A 95 -11.61 0.53 -9.22
N VAL A 96 -12.12 0.13 -8.04
CA VAL A 96 -13.04 0.93 -7.22
C VAL A 96 -12.38 2.26 -6.83
N TRP A 97 -11.12 2.24 -6.40
CA TRP A 97 -10.39 3.47 -6.13
C TRP A 97 -10.16 4.34 -7.37
N GLY A 98 -10.14 3.76 -8.57
CA GLY A 98 -10.13 4.52 -9.83
C GLY A 98 -11.39 5.38 -9.99
N LEU A 99 -12.56 4.81 -9.70
CA LEU A 99 -13.84 5.54 -9.68
C LEU A 99 -13.87 6.57 -8.55
N LEU A 100 -13.54 6.15 -7.32
CA LEU A 100 -13.56 7.02 -6.16
C LEU A 100 -12.62 8.20 -6.32
N TYR A 101 -11.44 8.00 -6.90
CA TYR A 101 -10.50 9.08 -7.17
C TYR A 101 -11.14 10.16 -8.03
N GLY A 102 -11.80 9.79 -9.12
CA GLY A 102 -12.43 10.78 -10.00
C GLY A 102 -13.68 11.42 -9.39
N ALA A 103 -14.50 10.67 -8.67
CA ALA A 103 -15.61 11.22 -7.90
C ALA A 103 -15.11 12.26 -6.87
N ILE A 104 -14.11 11.89 -6.06
CA ILE A 104 -13.48 12.78 -5.09
C ILE A 104 -12.93 14.01 -5.81
N MET A 105 -12.16 13.86 -6.90
CA MET A 105 -11.64 14.97 -7.71
C MET A 105 -12.75 15.92 -8.21
N ASN A 106 -13.88 15.38 -8.65
CA ASN A 106 -14.99 16.17 -9.14
C ASN A 106 -15.71 16.95 -8.05
N ILE A 107 -15.76 16.46 -6.81
CA ILE A 107 -16.38 17.20 -5.69
C ILE A 107 -15.67 18.55 -5.47
N TRP A 108 -14.35 18.61 -5.68
CA TRP A 108 -13.60 19.86 -5.53
C TRP A 108 -13.97 20.89 -6.59
N PHE A 109 -14.17 20.46 -7.84
CA PHE A 109 -14.49 21.37 -8.95
C PHE A 109 -15.97 21.70 -9.05
N TRP A 110 -16.85 20.78 -8.66
CA TRP A 110 -18.29 20.87 -8.85
C TRP A 110 -18.94 22.17 -8.34
N PRO A 111 -18.58 22.72 -7.16
CA PRO A 111 -19.14 23.98 -6.67
C PRO A 111 -18.78 25.21 -7.51
N PHE A 112 -17.71 25.12 -8.31
CA PHE A 112 -17.19 26.23 -9.11
C PHE A 112 -17.60 26.17 -10.58
N VAL A 113 -18.23 25.07 -11.01
CA VAL A 113 -18.70 24.91 -12.39
C VAL A 113 -20.07 25.60 -12.54
N SER A 114 -20.16 26.53 -13.49
CA SER A 114 -21.44 27.11 -13.93
C SER A 114 -22.06 26.25 -15.03
N GLY A 115 -23.35 25.91 -14.88
CA GLY A 115 -24.06 24.98 -15.78
C GLY A 115 -25.58 25.02 -15.58
N THR A 116 -26.27 23.95 -15.93
CA THR A 116 -27.73 23.82 -15.77
C THR A 116 -28.16 23.91 -14.29
N PRO A 117 -29.25 24.63 -13.93
CA PRO A 117 -29.78 24.78 -12.56
C PRO A 117 -29.82 23.52 -11.70
N ASP A 118 -30.06 22.39 -12.36
CA ASP A 118 -30.30 21.10 -11.73
C ASP A 118 -29.01 20.30 -11.52
N GLN A 119 -27.85 20.85 -11.90
CA GLN A 119 -26.55 20.16 -11.87
C GLN A 119 -25.49 20.89 -11.05
N TYR A 120 -25.76 22.10 -10.54
CA TYR A 120 -24.82 22.85 -9.70
C TYR A 120 -25.31 23.00 -8.26
N TRP A 121 -24.37 23.36 -7.37
CA TRP A 121 -24.65 23.60 -5.97
C TRP A 121 -25.42 24.93 -5.79
N ALA A 122 -26.55 24.88 -5.10
CA ALA A 122 -27.35 26.06 -4.77
C ALA A 122 -27.43 26.25 -3.23
N PRO A 123 -27.24 27.47 -2.70
CA PRO A 123 -27.40 27.73 -1.28
C PRO A 123 -28.82 27.39 -0.81
N GLY A 124 -28.94 26.64 0.29
CA GLY A 124 -30.24 26.28 0.89
C GLY A 124 -30.88 24.99 0.37
N THR A 125 -30.22 24.21 -0.49
CA THR A 125 -30.73 22.89 -0.90
C THR A 125 -30.58 21.84 0.20
N ALA A 126 -31.60 21.00 0.35
CA ALA A 126 -31.54 19.84 1.24
C ALA A 126 -30.39 18.90 0.86
N PHE A 127 -29.77 18.23 1.84
CA PHE A 127 -28.60 17.37 1.63
C PHE A 127 -28.79 16.30 0.55
N VAL A 128 -29.96 15.65 0.53
CA VAL A 128 -30.31 14.60 -0.45
C VAL A 128 -30.40 15.16 -1.87
N GLU A 129 -30.94 16.36 -2.01
CA GLU A 129 -31.07 17.05 -3.30
C GLU A 129 -29.70 17.46 -3.83
N THR A 130 -28.82 17.97 -2.96
CA THR A 130 -27.42 18.25 -3.29
C THR A 130 -26.69 17.00 -3.81
N LEU A 131 -26.91 15.84 -3.18
CA LEU A 131 -26.30 14.57 -3.61
C LEU A 131 -26.84 14.10 -4.98
N ARG A 132 -28.14 14.28 -5.23
CA ARG A 132 -28.77 13.95 -6.52
C ARG A 132 -28.20 14.80 -7.66
N ARG A 133 -28.07 16.11 -7.44
CA ARG A 133 -27.51 17.05 -8.43
C ARG A 133 -26.06 16.69 -8.78
N TYR A 134 -25.26 16.37 -7.77
CA TYR A 134 -23.90 15.89 -7.97
C TYR A 134 -23.86 14.55 -8.72
N ALA A 135 -24.72 13.59 -8.38
CA ALA A 135 -24.79 12.30 -9.06
C ALA A 135 -25.14 12.43 -10.55
N LEU A 136 -26.08 13.33 -10.91
CA LEU A 136 -26.45 13.62 -12.30
C LEU A 136 -25.28 14.27 -13.06
N PHE A 137 -24.63 15.26 -12.46
CA PHE A 137 -23.43 15.88 -13.03
C PHE A 137 -22.30 14.87 -13.26
N TYR A 138 -22.03 14.03 -12.26
CA TYR A 138 -20.99 13.00 -12.31
C TYR A 138 -21.27 11.95 -13.39
N ALA A 139 -22.52 11.47 -13.45
CA ALA A 139 -22.95 10.49 -14.45
C ALA A 139 -22.81 11.02 -15.88
N ALA A 140 -23.17 12.29 -16.11
CA ALA A 140 -23.14 12.90 -17.44
C ALA A 140 -21.73 13.25 -17.92
N THR A 141 -20.83 13.67 -17.02
CA THR A 141 -19.54 14.27 -17.41
C THR A 141 -18.34 13.36 -17.21
N SER A 142 -18.37 12.53 -16.17
CA SER A 142 -17.15 11.96 -15.60
C SER A 142 -17.16 10.44 -15.47
N LEU A 143 -18.35 9.83 -15.46
CA LEU A 143 -18.51 8.39 -15.29
C LEU A 143 -17.74 7.58 -16.35
N VAL A 144 -17.81 7.99 -17.63
CA VAL A 144 -17.11 7.30 -18.72
C VAL A 144 -15.60 7.30 -18.49
N TRP A 145 -15.04 8.44 -18.11
CA TRP A 145 -13.61 8.60 -17.85
C TRP A 145 -13.16 7.79 -16.63
N ASP A 146 -13.96 7.79 -15.58
CA ASP A 146 -13.67 7.04 -14.37
C ASP A 146 -13.80 5.53 -14.58
N VAL A 147 -14.75 5.07 -15.41
CA VAL A 147 -14.86 3.67 -15.84
C VAL A 147 -13.61 3.24 -16.61
N MET A 148 -13.09 4.09 -17.51
CA MET A 148 -11.82 3.81 -18.20
C MET A 148 -10.66 3.68 -17.21
N ARG A 149 -10.61 4.54 -16.18
CA ARG A 149 -9.62 4.44 -15.11
C ARG A 149 -9.78 3.15 -14.29
N LEU A 150 -11.01 2.75 -13.97
CA LEU A 150 -11.29 1.48 -13.29
C LEU A 150 -10.74 0.33 -14.11
N VAL A 151 -11.11 0.23 -15.39
CA VAL A 151 -10.69 -0.86 -16.27
C VAL A 151 -9.17 -0.88 -16.42
N GLY A 152 -8.55 0.27 -16.65
CA GLY A 152 -7.09 0.37 -16.77
C GLY A 152 -6.36 -0.07 -15.49
N ASN A 153 -6.79 0.41 -14.32
CA ASN A 153 -6.18 0.03 -13.04
C ASN A 153 -6.35 -1.47 -12.77
N SER A 154 -7.56 -2.00 -12.97
CA SER A 154 -7.82 -3.43 -12.78
C SER A 154 -7.01 -4.28 -13.74
N ALA A 155 -6.94 -3.92 -15.03
CA ALA A 155 -6.15 -4.64 -16.03
C ALA A 155 -4.65 -4.64 -15.69
N LEU A 156 -4.11 -3.49 -15.26
CA LEU A 156 -2.70 -3.38 -14.89
C LEU A 156 -2.37 -4.23 -13.66
N ILE A 157 -3.27 -4.26 -12.65
CA ILE A 157 -3.12 -5.13 -11.48
C ILE A 157 -3.21 -6.60 -11.89
N VAL A 158 -4.18 -6.98 -12.71
CA VAL A 158 -4.30 -8.36 -13.21
C VAL A 158 -3.04 -8.83 -13.94
N ALA A 159 -2.47 -7.97 -14.79
CA ALA A 159 -1.29 -8.30 -15.57
C ALA A 159 -0.01 -8.40 -14.73
N PHE A 160 0.19 -7.48 -13.78
CA PHE A 160 1.50 -7.28 -13.14
C PHE A 160 1.54 -7.46 -11.62
N ALA A 161 0.43 -7.68 -10.92
CA ALA A 161 0.45 -7.76 -9.46
C ALA A 161 1.30 -8.92 -8.94
N LEU A 162 1.17 -10.13 -9.51
CA LEU A 162 1.94 -11.30 -9.08
C LEU A 162 3.46 -11.08 -9.12
N PRO A 163 4.08 -10.73 -10.27
CA PRO A 163 5.53 -10.50 -10.32
C PRO A 163 5.96 -9.36 -9.39
N THR A 164 5.22 -8.26 -9.36
CA THR A 164 5.57 -7.10 -8.51
C THR A 164 5.47 -7.43 -7.01
N LEU A 165 4.41 -8.12 -6.58
CA LEU A 165 4.24 -8.54 -5.18
C LEU A 165 5.36 -9.47 -4.72
N ARG A 166 5.83 -10.39 -5.58
CA ARG A 166 6.97 -11.27 -5.27
C ARG A 166 8.24 -10.45 -5.01
N VAL A 167 8.52 -9.47 -5.86
CA VAL A 167 9.68 -8.59 -5.72
C VAL A 167 9.57 -7.76 -4.43
N LEU A 168 8.43 -7.11 -4.19
CA LEU A 168 8.21 -6.27 -3.01
C LEU A 168 8.33 -7.07 -1.70
N ARG A 169 7.74 -8.28 -1.63
CA ARG A 169 7.87 -9.15 -0.45
C ARG A 169 9.30 -9.61 -0.23
N ARG A 170 10.04 -9.91 -1.30
CA ARG A 170 11.46 -10.27 -1.20
C ARG A 170 12.29 -9.12 -0.63
N PHE A 171 12.01 -7.88 -1.04
CA PHE A 171 12.63 -6.70 -0.44
C PHE A 171 12.24 -6.56 1.04
N GLN A 172 10.95 -6.69 1.38
CA GLN A 172 10.49 -6.62 2.76
C GLN A 172 11.22 -7.61 3.67
N ALA A 173 11.31 -8.88 3.26
CA ALA A 173 11.97 -9.93 4.02
C ALA A 173 13.48 -9.67 4.24
N ARG A 174 14.12 -8.88 3.38
CA ARG A 174 15.53 -8.52 3.50
C ARG A 174 15.77 -7.36 4.49
N PHE A 175 14.75 -6.52 4.73
CA PHE A 175 14.85 -5.35 5.60
C PHE A 175 14.36 -5.60 7.03
N ASP A 176 13.93 -6.82 7.38
CA ASP A 176 13.67 -7.19 8.78
C ASP A 176 14.99 -7.37 9.53
N PHE A 177 15.46 -6.29 10.16
CA PHE A 177 16.59 -6.32 11.08
C PHE A 177 16.10 -6.75 12.46
N VAL A 178 16.28 -8.02 12.79
CA VAL A 178 16.03 -8.51 14.15
C VAL A 178 17.17 -8.03 15.05
N TYR A 179 16.92 -6.99 15.84
CA TYR A 179 17.84 -6.59 16.92
C TYR A 179 18.00 -7.77 17.88
N GLN A 180 19.17 -8.41 17.88
CA GLN A 180 19.52 -9.37 18.92
C GLN A 180 20.19 -8.60 20.06
N PRO A 181 19.57 -8.53 21.25
CA PRO A 181 20.21 -7.94 22.41
C PRO A 181 21.54 -8.65 22.67
N TRP A 182 22.60 -7.87 22.86
CA TRP A 182 23.98 -8.34 23.01
C TRP A 182 24.16 -9.42 24.10
N GLU A 183 23.29 -9.43 25.11
CA GLU A 183 23.28 -10.39 26.22
C GLU A 183 23.19 -11.85 25.77
N ARG A 184 22.44 -12.15 24.69
CA ARG A 184 22.32 -13.51 24.13
C ARG A 184 23.56 -13.95 23.36
N SER A 185 24.38 -13.01 22.91
CA SER A 185 25.63 -13.27 22.19
C SER A 185 26.75 -13.64 23.16
N VAL A 186 26.80 -12.97 24.32
CA VAL A 186 27.82 -13.20 25.36
C VAL A 186 27.54 -14.48 26.14
N ALA A 187 26.28 -14.86 26.34
CA ALA A 187 25.93 -16.14 26.99
C ALA A 187 26.49 -17.37 26.25
N ARG A 188 26.70 -17.29 24.93
CA ARG A 188 27.31 -18.37 24.12
C ARG A 188 28.84 -18.40 24.18
N LEU A 189 29.47 -17.32 24.64
CA LEU A 189 30.92 -17.20 24.74
C LEU A 189 31.43 -17.41 26.16
N ARG A 190 30.55 -17.66 27.14
CA ARG A 190 31.00 -18.08 28.46
C ARG A 190 31.60 -19.48 28.33
N PRO A 191 32.89 -19.68 28.62
CA PRO A 191 33.44 -21.02 28.72
C PRO A 191 32.62 -21.78 29.77
N THR A 192 32.22 -23.00 29.45
CA THR A 192 31.65 -23.93 30.42
C THR A 192 32.56 -23.92 31.65
N PRO A 193 32.04 -23.69 32.87
CA PRO A 193 32.85 -23.76 34.08
C PRO A 193 33.61 -25.08 34.02
N ALA A 194 34.94 -25.03 34.10
CA ALA A 194 35.77 -26.22 34.08
C ALA A 194 35.17 -27.20 35.08
N GLN A 195 34.77 -28.38 34.61
CA GLN A 195 34.33 -29.45 35.49
C GLN A 195 35.44 -29.63 36.52
N GLN A 196 35.09 -29.35 37.79
CA GLN A 196 35.99 -29.48 38.92
C GLN A 196 36.55 -30.91 38.87
N PRO A 197 37.88 -31.12 38.85
CA PRO A 197 38.44 -32.46 38.75
C PRO A 197 37.86 -33.32 39.87
N LEU A 198 37.38 -34.52 39.53
CA LEU A 198 36.86 -35.46 40.52
C LEU A 198 37.91 -35.67 41.62
N PRO A 199 37.51 -35.76 42.90
CA PRO A 199 38.44 -36.05 43.99
C PRO A 199 39.19 -37.35 43.67
N VAL A 200 40.51 -37.28 43.55
CA VAL A 200 41.35 -38.47 43.38
C VAL A 200 41.22 -39.27 44.68
N PRO A 201 40.82 -40.56 44.63
CA PRO A 201 40.80 -41.40 45.82
C PRO A 201 42.21 -41.45 46.40
N ALA A 202 42.36 -41.18 47.70
CA ALA A 202 43.63 -41.36 48.37
C ALA A 202 44.05 -42.83 48.23
N LEU A 203 45.18 -43.07 47.56
CA LEU A 203 45.81 -44.39 47.56
C LEU A 203 46.34 -44.62 48.97
N ASP A 204 45.71 -45.55 49.68
CA ASP A 204 46.12 -45.96 51.02
C ASP A 204 47.48 -46.70 50.90
N PRO A 205 48.58 -46.21 51.51
CA PRO A 205 49.91 -46.74 51.22
C PRO A 205 50.24 -48.06 51.94
N PHE A 206 49.28 -48.77 52.53
CA PHE A 206 49.53 -50.01 53.25
C PHE A 206 48.43 -51.07 53.02
N THR A 207 48.58 -51.83 51.94
CA THR A 207 48.12 -53.23 51.93
C THR A 207 49.25 -54.10 51.40
N ASP A 208 50.22 -54.33 52.28
CA ASP A 208 51.17 -55.43 52.20
C ASP A 208 50.55 -56.63 52.92
N HIS A 209 50.23 -57.68 52.18
CA HIS A 209 50.14 -59.09 52.59
C HIS A 209 50.14 -59.87 51.26
N GLY A 210 51.13 -60.68 50.90
CA GLY A 210 51.84 -61.64 51.74
C GLY A 210 51.12 -62.98 51.60
N ASP A 211 51.67 -63.82 50.72
CA ASP A 211 51.39 -65.26 50.46
C ASP A 211 50.17 -65.66 49.61
#